data_AF-A0A6V7ULM7-F1
#
_entry.id   AF-A0A6V7ULM7-F1
#
_cell.length_a   1.000
_cell.length_b   1.000
_cell.length_c   1.000
_cell.angle_alpha   90.00
_cell.angle_beta   90.00
_cell.angle_gamma   90.00
#
_symmetry.space_group_name_H-M   'P 1'
#
loop_
_entity.id
_entity.type
_entity.pdbx_description
1 polymer ?
#
loop_
_entity_poly.entity_id
_entity_poly.type
_entity_poly.pdbx_seq_one_letter_code
_entity_poly.pdbx_strand_id
1 'polypeptide(L)'
;MTTKNSSQNLINPFGLLQDILAKLFFRYGFFIAKHPRPFIIIPVLVTLLLMFGILNLRIEDDLRLLYSPEHSMSRLEYQVHKEFSEDSVNSSYVAIALEAAPPNSNLELNDVSTTHSPVNWRNMLRHEIALSITGLQQFIMHNMTVDLPDGSYHFGNDICTRNALCTLSNVLVQLFFDAYFSEKLRKDPRIELHWPILKFFENKMFMPTNFYGVELNKTEGILMDSMQLAQFKLFI
;
A
#
# COMPACT_ATOMS: atom_id res chain seq x y z
N MET A 1 26.66 88.68 13.13
CA MET A 1 26.82 87.58 12.16
C MET A 1 26.95 86.27 12.94
N THR A 2 25.86 85.53 13.08
CA THR A 2 25.90 84.13 13.54
C THR A 2 24.99 83.35 12.61
N THR A 3 25.63 82.53 11.79
CA THR A 3 25.05 81.79 10.68
C THR A 3 24.21 80.63 11.20
N LYS A 4 22.93 80.65 10.83
CA LYS A 4 21.95 79.59 11.07
C LYS A 4 22.27 78.41 10.15
N ASN A 5 22.87 77.36 10.70
CA ASN A 5 23.22 76.17 9.94
C ASN A 5 21.96 75.32 9.73
N SER A 6 21.56 75.18 8.46
CA SER A 6 20.39 74.44 8.02
C SER A 6 20.65 72.94 8.11
N SER A 7 20.09 72.27 9.11
CA SER A 7 20.00 70.81 9.16
C SER A 7 19.10 70.31 8.03
N GLN A 8 19.72 69.72 7.02
CA GLN A 8 19.04 69.02 5.94
C GLN A 8 18.32 67.78 6.50
N ASN A 9 16.99 67.78 6.41
CA ASN A 9 16.14 66.64 6.76
C ASN A 9 16.40 65.49 5.78
N LEU A 10 17.21 64.50 6.20
CA LEU A 10 17.29 63.23 5.52
C LEU A 10 15.99 62.45 5.84
N ILE A 11 14.99 62.59 4.97
CA ILE A 11 13.68 61.93 5.14
C ILE A 11 13.89 60.43 4.91
N ASN A 12 13.87 59.65 5.99
CA ASN A 12 13.88 58.20 5.92
C ASN A 12 12.56 57.74 5.28
N PRO A 13 12.57 57.11 4.08
CA PRO A 13 11.34 56.75 3.35
C PRO A 13 10.47 55.77 4.14
N PHE A 14 11.08 54.92 4.98
CA PHE A 14 10.35 54.02 5.88
C PHE A 14 9.60 54.77 6.99
N GLY A 15 10.16 55.87 7.50
CA GLY A 15 9.52 56.69 8.53
C GLY A 15 8.27 57.39 8.02
N LEU A 16 8.30 57.87 6.77
CA LEU A 16 7.14 58.51 6.15
C LEU A 16 6.00 57.52 5.87
N LEU A 17 6.33 56.30 5.43
CA LEU A 17 5.35 55.22 5.26
C LEU A 17 4.74 54.81 6.61
N GLN A 18 5.57 54.69 7.64
CA GLN A 18 5.13 54.39 9.00
C GLN A 18 4.16 55.45 9.54
N ASP A 19 4.46 56.73 9.34
CA ASP A 19 3.58 57.83 9.79
C ASP A 19 2.23 57.84 9.04
N ILE A 20 2.23 57.49 7.75
CA ILE A 20 1.00 57.37 6.95
C ILE A 20 0.16 56.20 7.45
N LEU A 21 0.77 55.02 7.63
CA LEU A 21 0.08 53.84 8.15
C LEU A 21 -0.46 54.09 9.57
N ALA A 22 0.33 54.72 10.44
CA ALA A 22 -0.09 55.05 11.79
C ALA A 22 -1.33 55.96 11.80
N LYS A 23 -1.35 56.99 10.95
CA LYS A 23 -2.53 57.87 10.79
C LYS A 23 -3.74 57.11 10.23
N LEU A 24 -3.52 56.21 9.27
CA LEU A 24 -4.59 55.42 8.65
C LEU A 24 -5.20 54.44 9.66
N PHE A 25 -4.37 53.68 10.37
CA PHE A 25 -4.81 52.75 11.41
C PHE A 25 -5.44 53.47 12.59
N PHE A 26 -4.92 54.63 13.00
CA PHE A 26 -5.53 55.43 14.05
C PHE A 26 -6.94 55.89 13.65
N ARG A 27 -7.11 56.37 12.41
CA ARG A 27 -8.42 56.80 11.89
C ARG A 27 -9.39 55.63 11.74
N TYR A 28 -8.90 54.48 11.28
CA TYR A 28 -9.69 53.24 11.16
C TYR A 28 -10.08 52.67 12.53
N GLY A 29 -9.15 52.62 13.48
CA GLY A 29 -9.39 52.17 14.85
C GLY A 29 -10.35 53.11 15.59
N PHE A 30 -10.23 54.42 15.40
CA PHE A 30 -11.18 55.39 15.95
C PHE A 30 -12.59 55.21 15.38
N PHE A 31 -12.71 54.89 14.08
CA PHE A 31 -13.98 54.57 13.44
C PHE A 31 -14.63 53.30 14.02
N ILE A 32 -13.83 52.23 14.22
CA ILE A 32 -14.29 50.99 14.87
C ILE A 32 -14.73 51.24 16.30
N ALA A 33 -13.93 51.99 17.08
CA ALA A 33 -14.23 52.30 18.48
C ALA A 33 -15.52 53.11 18.64
N LYS A 34 -15.86 53.96 17.66
CA LYS A 34 -17.12 54.72 17.65
C LYS A 34 -18.34 53.85 17.34
N HIS A 35 -18.18 52.75 16.58
CA HIS A 35 -19.26 51.87 16.17
C HIS A 35 -18.95 50.38 16.43
N PRO A 36 -18.81 49.93 17.70
CA PRO A 36 -18.31 48.59 18.00
C PRO A 36 -19.26 47.45 17.59
N ARG A 37 -20.59 47.68 17.63
CA ARG A 37 -21.61 46.65 17.38
C ARG A 37 -21.52 45.98 15.99
N PRO A 38 -21.52 46.70 14.86
CA PRO A 38 -21.41 46.07 13.54
C PRO A 38 -20.09 45.30 13.37
N PHE A 39 -18.98 45.81 13.93
CA PHE A 39 -17.68 45.16 13.84
C PHE A 39 -17.55 43.88 14.68
N ILE A 40 -18.48 43.63 15.61
CA ILE A 40 -18.56 42.35 16.35
C ILE A 40 -19.54 41.40 15.66
N ILE A 41 -20.73 41.90 15.30
CA ILE A 41 -21.81 41.07 14.76
C ILE A 41 -21.47 40.54 13.36
N ILE A 42 -20.87 41.38 12.50
CA ILE A 42 -20.57 41.00 11.12
C ILE A 42 -19.55 39.86 11.05
N PRO A 43 -18.38 39.91 11.71
CA PRO A 43 -17.44 38.80 11.69
C PRO A 43 -18.02 37.51 12.28
N VAL A 44 -18.81 37.60 13.35
CA VAL A 44 -19.48 36.41 13.93
C VAL A 44 -20.44 35.78 12.92
N LEU A 45 -21.28 36.57 12.27
CA LEU A 45 -22.22 36.07 11.26
C LEU A 45 -21.48 35.48 10.06
N VAL A 46 -20.40 36.12 9.60
CA VAL A 46 -19.54 35.61 8.54
C VAL A 46 -18.90 34.29 8.93
N THR A 47 -18.37 34.15 10.16
CA THR A 47 -17.78 32.88 10.63
C THR A 47 -18.82 31.76 10.71
N LEU A 48 -20.06 32.05 11.13
CA LEU A 48 -21.15 31.07 11.13
C LEU A 48 -21.53 30.63 9.72
N LEU A 49 -21.57 31.54 8.75
CA LEU A 49 -21.82 31.20 7.35
C LEU A 49 -20.68 30.34 6.77
N LEU A 50 -19.43 30.66 7.07
CA LEU A 50 -18.26 29.88 6.65
C LEU A 50 -18.24 28.48 7.30
N MET A 51 -18.67 28.36 8.56
CA MET A 51 -18.74 27.10 9.28
C MET A 51 -19.67 26.08 8.60
N PHE A 52 -20.71 26.55 7.89
CA PHE A 52 -21.61 25.66 7.14
C PHE A 52 -20.89 24.86 6.04
N GLY A 53 -19.71 25.31 5.58
CA GLY A 53 -18.87 24.59 4.63
C GLY A 53 -18.40 23.22 5.13
N ILE A 54 -18.38 22.98 6.45
CA ILE A 54 -17.98 21.69 7.03
C ILE A 54 -18.88 20.54 6.58
N LEU A 55 -20.15 20.83 6.24
CA LEU A 55 -21.11 19.82 5.77
C LEU A 55 -20.75 19.27 4.39
N ASN A 56 -19.92 19.97 3.62
CA ASN A 56 -19.46 19.53 2.30
C ASN A 56 -18.00 19.04 2.34
N LEU A 57 -17.47 18.75 3.53
CA LEU A 57 -16.13 18.19 3.66
C LEU A 57 -16.15 16.73 3.18
N ARG A 58 -15.32 16.43 2.19
CA ARG A 58 -15.08 15.07 1.69
C ARG A 58 -13.75 14.58 2.25
N ILE A 59 -13.77 13.43 2.92
CA ILE A 59 -12.58 12.76 3.44
C ILE A 59 -12.11 11.81 2.34
N GLU A 60 -10.84 11.94 1.95
CA GLU A 60 -10.20 11.08 0.96
C GLU A 60 -9.21 10.17 1.69
N ASP A 61 -9.52 8.87 1.80
CA ASP A 61 -8.71 7.89 2.54
C ASP A 61 -7.77 7.06 1.64
N ASP A 62 -7.79 7.29 0.33
CA ASP A 62 -6.90 6.59 -0.60
C ASP A 62 -5.48 7.18 -0.54
N LEU A 63 -4.55 6.42 0.05
CA LEU A 63 -3.14 6.79 0.14
C LEU A 63 -2.57 7.18 -1.22
N ARG A 64 -2.94 6.50 -2.31
CA ARG A 64 -2.41 6.81 -3.64
C ARG A 64 -2.81 8.21 -4.10
N LEU A 65 -4.05 8.62 -3.84
CA LEU A 65 -4.56 9.96 -4.19
C LEU A 65 -3.97 11.04 -3.29
N LEU A 66 -3.66 10.69 -2.03
CA LEU A 66 -3.09 11.61 -1.04
C LEU A 66 -1.60 11.90 -1.28
N TYR A 67 -0.84 10.90 -1.73
CA TYR A 67 0.61 11.02 -1.96
C TYR A 67 0.99 11.33 -3.43
N SER A 68 0.03 11.35 -4.36
CA SER A 68 0.29 11.65 -5.78
C SER A 68 -0.29 13.01 -6.18
N PRO A 69 0.48 13.91 -6.82
CA PRO A 69 -0.04 15.19 -7.32
C PRO A 69 -1.22 14.98 -8.26
N GLU A 70 -2.24 15.85 -8.19
CA GLU A 70 -3.50 15.72 -8.94
C GLU A 70 -3.33 15.61 -10.46
N HIS A 71 -2.29 16.26 -11.01
CA HIS A 71 -1.98 16.23 -12.45
C HIS A 71 -0.68 15.47 -12.75
N SER A 72 -0.35 14.46 -11.96
CA SER A 72 0.81 13.59 -12.21
C SER A 72 0.53 12.54 -13.30
N MET A 73 1.58 12.16 -14.04
CA MET A 73 1.49 11.07 -15.03
C MET A 73 1.03 9.76 -14.38
N SER A 74 1.44 9.49 -13.13
CA SER A 74 1.00 8.32 -12.37
C SER A 74 -0.51 8.31 -12.11
N ARG A 75 -1.17 9.47 -11.94
CA ARG A 75 -2.64 9.54 -11.84
C ARG A 75 -3.33 9.23 -13.15
N LEU A 76 -2.76 9.68 -14.28
CA LEU A 76 -3.29 9.35 -15.61
C LEU A 76 -3.18 7.84 -15.87
N GLU A 77 -2.01 7.25 -15.62
CA GLU A 77 -1.80 5.79 -15.76
C GLU A 77 -2.74 5.00 -14.85
N TYR A 78 -2.92 5.44 -13.61
CA TYR A 78 -3.86 4.82 -12.68
C TYR A 78 -5.31 4.92 -13.15
N GLN A 79 -5.73 6.06 -13.71
CA GLN A 79 -7.08 6.21 -14.24
C GLN A 79 -7.31 5.28 -15.44
N VAL A 80 -6.37 5.22 -16.39
CA VAL A 80 -6.45 4.29 -17.53
C VAL A 80 -6.49 2.84 -17.04
N HIS A 81 -5.65 2.48 -16.07
CA HIS A 81 -5.66 1.14 -15.49
C HIS A 81 -6.98 0.83 -14.78
N LYS A 82 -7.54 1.80 -14.04
CA LYS A 82 -8.83 1.70 -13.36
C LYS A 82 -9.98 1.48 -14.32
N GLU A 83 -10.01 2.22 -15.43
CA GLU A 83 -11.03 2.09 -16.48
C GLU A 83 -10.89 0.78 -17.26
N PHE A 84 -9.67 0.29 -17.50
CA PHE A 84 -9.42 -0.94 -18.23
C PHE A 84 -9.68 -2.20 -17.40
N SER A 85 -9.21 -2.22 -16.14
CA SER A 85 -9.21 -3.43 -15.31
C SER A 85 -10.46 -3.58 -14.46
N GLU A 86 -11.25 -2.52 -14.20
CA GLU A 86 -12.34 -2.47 -13.20
C GLU A 86 -11.93 -2.88 -11.74
N ASP A 87 -10.73 -3.40 -11.55
CA ASP A 87 -10.20 -3.98 -10.31
C ASP A 87 -10.09 -2.98 -9.16
N SER A 88 -9.88 -1.69 -9.45
CA SER A 88 -9.53 -0.71 -8.42
C SER A 88 -10.73 -0.01 -7.76
N VAL A 89 -11.96 -0.33 -8.17
CA VAL A 89 -13.14 0.35 -7.62
C VAL A 89 -13.66 -0.35 -6.36
N ASN A 90 -13.53 -1.69 -6.26
CA ASN A 90 -14.10 -2.49 -5.16
C ASN A 90 -13.30 -3.74 -4.76
N SER A 91 -12.12 -4.01 -5.36
CA SER A 91 -11.32 -5.16 -4.92
C SER A 91 -10.25 -4.70 -3.93
N SER A 92 -10.48 -5.00 -2.65
CA SER A 92 -9.41 -4.94 -1.66
C SER A 92 -8.82 -6.33 -1.51
N TYR A 93 -7.51 -6.41 -1.27
CA TYR A 93 -6.92 -7.69 -0.89
C TYR A 93 -5.92 -7.50 0.23
N VAL A 94 -5.87 -8.49 1.11
CA VAL A 94 -4.88 -8.62 2.15
C VAL A 94 -3.77 -9.53 1.64
N ALA A 95 -2.56 -9.01 1.60
CA ALA A 95 -1.36 -9.77 1.32
C ALA A 95 -0.83 -10.41 2.61
N ILE A 96 -0.84 -11.74 2.68
CA ILE A 96 -0.29 -12.51 3.78
C ILE A 96 1.08 -13.04 3.34
N ALA A 97 2.14 -12.55 3.98
CA ALA A 97 3.48 -13.08 3.79
C ALA A 97 3.71 -14.29 4.70
N LEU A 98 4.10 -15.41 4.11
CA LEU A 98 4.44 -16.66 4.79
C LEU A 98 5.94 -16.86 4.74
N GLU A 99 6.55 -17.11 5.90
CA GLU A 99 7.95 -17.48 6.06
C GLU A 99 8.08 -18.78 6.85
N ALA A 100 9.18 -19.50 6.63
CA ALA A 100 9.47 -20.71 7.41
C ALA A 100 9.88 -20.32 8.84
N ALA A 101 9.20 -20.90 9.84
CA ALA A 101 9.55 -20.69 11.24
C ALA A 101 10.88 -21.38 11.59
N PRO A 102 11.74 -20.76 12.43
CA PRO A 102 12.93 -21.43 12.91
C PRO A 102 12.55 -22.64 13.78
N PRO A 103 13.35 -23.72 13.77
CA PRO A 103 13.14 -24.82 14.69
C PRO A 103 13.24 -24.30 16.13
N ASN A 104 12.33 -24.75 16.99
CA ASN A 104 12.35 -24.42 18.41
C ASN A 104 13.70 -24.82 19.03
N SER A 105 14.28 -23.92 19.82
CA SER A 105 15.57 -24.12 20.52
C SER A 105 15.59 -25.32 21.49
N ASN A 106 14.44 -25.96 21.70
CA ASN A 106 14.26 -27.09 22.61
C ASN A 106 14.22 -28.44 21.86
N LEU A 107 14.20 -28.44 20.53
CA LEU A 107 14.59 -29.61 19.75
C LEU A 107 16.10 -29.52 19.58
N GLU A 108 16.82 -30.12 20.53
CA GLU A 108 18.22 -30.44 20.33
C GLU A 108 18.37 -31.11 18.97
N LEU A 109 19.15 -30.46 18.11
CA LEU A 109 19.67 -31.00 16.87
C LEU A 109 20.62 -32.16 17.22
N ASN A 110 20.05 -33.29 17.64
CA ASN A 110 20.72 -34.57 17.82
C ASN A 110 20.69 -35.39 16.53
N ASP A 111 20.64 -34.74 15.37
CA ASP A 111 20.96 -35.40 14.11
C ASP A 111 22.43 -35.11 13.77
N VAL A 112 23.29 -35.84 14.49
CA VAL A 112 24.64 -36.16 14.03
C VAL A 112 24.48 -37.13 12.86
N SER A 113 24.27 -36.60 11.67
CA SER A 113 24.48 -37.36 10.44
C SER A 113 25.16 -36.47 9.40
N THR A 114 26.49 -36.50 9.48
CA THR A 114 27.41 -36.62 8.35
C THR A 114 26.96 -36.07 6.99
N THR A 115 27.65 -35.02 6.56
CA THR A 115 27.88 -34.65 5.14
C THR A 115 26.67 -34.05 4.42
N HIS A 116 26.59 -32.71 4.39
CA HIS A 116 26.03 -31.81 3.34
C HIS A 116 25.24 -30.65 3.94
N SER A 117 25.81 -29.43 3.84
CA SER A 117 25.22 -28.09 4.04
C SER A 117 24.44 -27.79 5.34
N PRO A 118 24.58 -26.58 5.92
CA PRO A 118 23.73 -26.16 7.03
C PRO A 118 22.25 -26.25 6.62
N VAL A 119 21.41 -26.88 7.44
CA VAL A 119 19.97 -26.95 7.21
C VAL A 119 19.43 -25.52 7.12
N ASN A 120 19.19 -25.05 5.90
CA ASN A 120 18.68 -23.71 5.65
C ASN A 120 17.19 -23.71 6.02
N TRP A 121 16.87 -23.56 7.30
CA TRP A 121 15.49 -23.49 7.83
C TRP A 121 14.65 -22.42 7.13
N ARG A 122 15.30 -21.40 6.56
CA ARG A 122 14.66 -20.33 5.78
C ARG A 122 14.16 -20.80 4.41
N ASN A 123 14.61 -21.96 3.91
CA ASN A 123 14.18 -22.50 2.63
C ASN A 123 12.76 -23.08 2.73
N MET A 124 11.84 -22.49 1.96
CA MET A 124 10.44 -22.90 1.85
C MET A 124 10.19 -23.98 0.80
N LEU A 125 11.16 -24.32 -0.05
CA LEU A 125 11.05 -25.36 -1.08
C LEU A 125 11.15 -26.78 -0.47
N ARG A 126 10.31 -27.06 0.53
CA ARG A 126 10.20 -28.36 1.20
C ARG A 126 8.80 -28.90 1.03
N HIS A 127 8.71 -30.22 0.86
CA HIS A 127 7.43 -30.89 0.67
C HIS A 127 6.48 -30.67 1.86
N GLU A 128 7.01 -30.65 3.09
CA GLU A 128 6.23 -30.39 4.31
C GLU A 128 5.59 -28.99 4.33
N ILE A 129 6.32 -27.97 3.87
CA ILE A 129 5.86 -26.59 3.82
C ILE A 129 4.83 -26.44 2.71
N ALA A 130 5.08 -27.03 1.53
CA ALA A 130 4.14 -27.01 0.40
C ALA A 130 2.79 -27.66 0.74
N LEU A 131 2.80 -28.79 1.47
CA LEU A 131 1.58 -29.42 1.98
C LEU A 131 0.84 -28.50 2.95
N SER A 132 1.57 -27.86 3.88
CA SER A 132 0.99 -26.93 4.86
C SER A 132 0.36 -25.71 4.19
N ILE A 133 1.03 -25.15 3.18
CA ILE A 133 0.53 -24.03 2.37
C ILE A 133 -0.73 -24.43 1.61
N THR A 134 -0.73 -25.61 0.99
CA THR A 134 -1.90 -26.13 0.25
C THR A 134 -3.07 -26.38 1.20
N GLY A 135 -2.81 -26.93 2.39
CA GLY A 135 -3.81 -27.13 3.44
C GLY A 135 -4.41 -25.81 3.93
N LEU A 136 -3.59 -24.77 4.09
CA LEU A 136 -4.05 -23.43 4.45
C LEU A 136 -4.99 -22.85 3.39
N GLN A 137 -4.63 -22.96 2.10
CA GLN A 137 -5.48 -22.50 1.00
C GLN A 137 -6.83 -23.24 0.99
N GLN A 138 -6.83 -24.56 1.18
CA GLN A 138 -8.06 -25.34 1.27
C GLN A 138 -8.94 -24.92 2.46
N PHE A 139 -8.32 -24.66 3.62
CA PHE A 139 -9.02 -24.18 4.80
C PHE A 139 -9.69 -22.82 4.55
N ILE A 140 -8.95 -21.86 3.99
CA ILE A 140 -9.46 -20.52 3.65
C ILE A 140 -10.66 -20.61 2.70
N MET A 141 -10.55 -21.44 1.66
CA MET A 141 -11.60 -21.53 0.63
C MET A 141 -12.84 -22.33 1.06
N HIS A 142 -12.68 -23.34 1.92
CA HIS A 142 -13.79 -24.27 2.21
C HIS A 142 -14.31 -24.22 3.65
N ASN A 143 -13.48 -23.86 4.63
CA ASN A 143 -13.82 -24.00 6.05
C ASN A 143 -13.82 -22.68 6.83
N MET A 144 -13.20 -21.63 6.29
CA MET A 144 -13.15 -20.33 6.96
C MET A 144 -14.52 -19.65 6.93
N THR A 145 -15.00 -19.28 8.11
CA THR A 145 -16.21 -18.48 8.32
C THR A 145 -15.83 -17.12 8.91
N VAL A 146 -16.55 -16.07 8.50
CA VAL A 146 -16.36 -14.71 8.97
C VAL A 146 -17.66 -14.23 9.60
N ASP A 147 -17.57 -13.79 10.86
CA ASP A 147 -18.71 -13.25 11.59
C ASP A 147 -18.80 -11.74 11.35
N LEU A 148 -19.84 -11.33 10.62
CA LEU A 148 -20.22 -9.93 10.41
C LEU A 148 -21.40 -9.57 11.32
N PRO A 149 -21.69 -8.27 11.56
CA PRO A 149 -22.83 -7.84 12.37
C PRO A 149 -24.17 -8.44 11.90
N ASP A 150 -24.29 -8.72 10.60
CA ASP A 150 -25.50 -9.23 9.96
C ASP A 150 -25.57 -10.78 9.92
N GLY A 151 -24.52 -11.50 10.33
CA GLY A 151 -24.47 -12.96 10.33
C GLY A 151 -23.09 -13.57 10.06
N SER A 152 -23.01 -14.91 10.08
CA SER A 152 -21.79 -15.66 9.75
C SER A 152 -21.81 -16.09 8.28
N TYR A 153 -20.72 -15.82 7.56
CA TYR A 153 -20.60 -16.06 6.12
C TYR A 153 -19.39 -16.95 5.82
N HIS A 154 -19.50 -17.85 4.85
CA HIS A 154 -18.37 -18.65 4.39
C HIS A 154 -17.48 -17.83 3.46
N PHE A 155 -16.18 -17.76 3.75
CA PHE A 155 -15.26 -16.93 2.99
C PHE A 155 -15.22 -17.30 1.51
N GLY A 156 -14.98 -18.58 1.18
CA GLY A 156 -14.83 -18.98 -0.22
C GLY A 156 -16.14 -18.95 -1.04
N ASN A 157 -17.29 -19.21 -0.42
CA ASN A 157 -18.56 -19.31 -1.15
C ASN A 157 -19.33 -17.98 -1.19
N ASP A 158 -19.32 -17.20 -0.13
CA ASP A 158 -20.19 -16.02 0.01
C ASP A 158 -19.44 -14.70 -0.23
N ILE A 159 -18.14 -14.65 0.10
CA ILE A 159 -17.28 -13.46 -0.05
C ILE A 159 -16.48 -13.57 -1.35
N CYS A 160 -15.68 -14.62 -1.50
CA CYS A 160 -14.74 -14.78 -2.60
C CYS A 160 -15.42 -14.88 -3.98
N THR A 161 -16.62 -15.44 -4.06
CA THR A 161 -17.39 -15.55 -5.33
C THR A 161 -17.83 -14.20 -5.88
N ARG A 162 -17.87 -13.14 -5.05
CA ARG A 162 -18.22 -11.78 -5.51
C ARG A 162 -17.13 -11.17 -6.38
N ASN A 163 -15.90 -11.69 -6.30
CA ASN A 163 -14.78 -11.20 -7.07
C ASN A 163 -14.13 -12.34 -7.86
N ALA A 164 -14.17 -12.26 -9.20
CA ALA A 164 -13.60 -13.26 -10.08
C ALA A 164 -12.10 -13.51 -9.84
N LEU A 165 -11.35 -12.50 -9.38
CA LEU A 165 -9.92 -12.64 -9.09
C LEU A 165 -9.62 -13.46 -7.84
N CYS A 166 -10.57 -13.54 -6.90
CA CYS A 166 -10.34 -14.18 -5.61
C CYS A 166 -10.04 -15.68 -5.76
N THR A 167 -10.73 -16.37 -6.68
CA THR A 167 -10.49 -17.81 -6.92
C THR A 167 -9.20 -18.09 -7.68
N LEU A 168 -8.64 -17.10 -8.39
CA LEU A 168 -7.41 -17.24 -9.19
C LEU A 168 -6.15 -16.77 -8.44
N SER A 169 -6.31 -15.98 -7.37
CA SER A 169 -5.22 -15.24 -6.74
C SER A 169 -4.04 -16.09 -6.26
N ASN A 170 -4.34 -17.28 -5.75
CA ASN A 170 -3.37 -18.19 -5.12
C ASN A 170 -3.10 -19.44 -5.98
N VAL A 171 -3.71 -19.54 -7.16
CA VAL A 171 -3.54 -20.68 -8.08
C VAL A 171 -2.09 -20.80 -8.54
N LEU A 172 -1.39 -19.68 -8.73
CA LEU A 172 0.01 -19.66 -9.13
C LEU A 172 0.91 -20.40 -8.11
N VAL A 173 0.65 -20.19 -6.82
CA VAL A 173 1.43 -20.83 -5.75
C VAL A 173 1.21 -22.34 -5.76
N GLN A 174 -0.05 -22.76 -5.95
CA GLN A 174 -0.39 -24.18 -6.04
C GLN A 174 0.22 -24.85 -7.26
N LEU A 175 0.06 -24.27 -8.46
CA LEU A 175 0.65 -24.80 -9.70
C LEU A 175 2.18 -24.90 -9.61
N PHE A 176 2.83 -23.93 -8.99
CA PHE A 176 4.27 -23.95 -8.81
C PHE A 176 4.70 -25.13 -7.94
N PHE A 177 4.09 -25.32 -6.77
CA PHE A 177 4.44 -26.44 -5.89
C PHE A 177 4.12 -27.80 -6.52
N ASP A 178 2.99 -27.93 -7.21
CA ASP A 178 2.64 -29.14 -7.94
C ASP A 178 3.67 -29.45 -9.04
N ALA A 179 4.05 -28.45 -9.85
CA ALA A 179 5.03 -28.62 -10.91
C ALA A 179 6.46 -28.88 -10.39
N TYR A 180 6.83 -28.27 -9.25
CA TYR A 180 8.15 -28.43 -8.64
C TYR A 180 8.34 -29.82 -8.02
N PHE A 181 7.34 -30.32 -7.27
CA PHE A 181 7.45 -31.60 -6.56
C PHE A 181 6.98 -32.81 -7.38
N SER A 182 6.15 -32.62 -8.41
CA SER A 182 5.69 -33.73 -9.27
C SER A 182 6.69 -34.03 -10.38
N GLU A 183 7.30 -35.21 -10.32
CA GLU A 183 8.24 -35.66 -11.35
C GLU A 183 7.58 -35.78 -12.74
N LYS A 184 6.29 -36.11 -12.78
CA LYS A 184 5.52 -36.21 -14.04
C LYS A 184 5.35 -34.85 -14.70
N LEU A 185 5.04 -33.81 -13.92
CA LEU A 185 4.84 -32.46 -14.44
C LEU A 185 6.17 -31.83 -14.86
N ARG A 186 7.25 -32.08 -14.11
CA ARG A 186 8.59 -31.57 -14.44
C ARG A 186 9.15 -32.10 -15.77
N LYS A 187 8.71 -33.28 -16.20
CA LYS A 187 9.13 -33.90 -17.48
C LYS A 187 8.26 -33.51 -18.67
N ASP A 188 7.13 -32.84 -18.45
CA ASP A 188 6.24 -32.40 -19.54
C ASP A 188 6.85 -31.17 -20.23
N PRO A 189 7.13 -31.21 -21.55
CA PRO A 189 7.73 -30.08 -22.27
C PRO A 189 6.82 -28.85 -22.33
N ARG A 190 5.54 -28.97 -21.96
CA ARG A 190 4.58 -27.87 -21.89
C ARG A 190 4.64 -27.13 -20.55
N ILE A 191 5.39 -27.64 -19.58
CA ILE A 191 5.52 -27.04 -18.25
C ILE A 191 7.00 -26.68 -18.06
N GLU A 192 7.29 -25.39 -17.97
CA GLU A 192 8.65 -24.90 -17.80
C GLU A 192 8.73 -24.03 -16.54
N LEU A 193 9.54 -24.46 -15.57
CA LEU A 193 9.80 -23.75 -14.32
C LEU A 193 11.10 -22.92 -14.48
N HIS A 194 10.97 -21.71 -15.02
CA HIS A 194 12.11 -20.79 -15.17
C HIS A 194 11.86 -19.51 -14.39
N TRP A 195 12.77 -19.10 -13.51
CA TRP A 195 12.62 -17.79 -12.88
C TRP A 195 12.83 -16.68 -13.93
N PRO A 196 11.97 -15.64 -14.02
CA PRO A 196 10.82 -15.29 -13.17
C PRO A 196 9.43 -15.73 -13.70
N ILE A 197 9.38 -16.57 -14.74
CA ILE A 197 8.16 -16.93 -15.46
C ILE A 197 7.86 -18.43 -15.35
N LEU A 198 6.74 -18.78 -14.72
CA LEU A 198 6.20 -20.13 -14.80
C LEU A 198 5.41 -20.27 -16.09
N LYS A 199 5.84 -21.18 -16.97
CA LYS A 199 5.05 -21.54 -18.15
C LYS A 199 4.27 -22.81 -17.85
N PHE A 200 2.96 -22.73 -18.00
CA PHE A 200 2.06 -23.87 -17.83
C PHE A 200 1.18 -23.94 -19.09
N PHE A 201 1.48 -24.91 -19.95
CA PHE A 201 0.96 -24.98 -21.31
C PHE A 201 1.30 -23.71 -22.12
N GLU A 202 0.28 -23.03 -22.66
CA GLU A 202 0.45 -21.79 -23.42
C GLU A 202 0.48 -20.55 -22.51
N ASN A 203 0.17 -20.71 -21.22
CA ASN A 203 0.07 -19.60 -20.29
C ASN A 203 1.40 -19.33 -19.61
N LYS A 204 1.78 -18.05 -19.55
CA LYS A 204 2.95 -17.57 -18.83
C LYS A 204 2.50 -16.79 -17.60
N MET A 205 2.95 -17.19 -16.43
CA MET A 205 2.62 -16.57 -15.16
C MET A 205 3.87 -15.95 -14.54
N PHE A 206 3.73 -14.73 -14.03
CA PHE A 206 4.82 -13.99 -13.44
C PHE A 206 4.93 -14.32 -11.95
N MET A 207 6.01 -15.00 -11.55
CA MET A 207 6.22 -15.50 -10.18
C MET A 207 6.62 -14.45 -9.12
N PRO A 208 7.34 -13.36 -9.45
CA PRO A 208 7.77 -12.37 -8.44
C PRO A 208 6.64 -11.65 -7.69
N THR A 209 5.37 -11.84 -8.05
CA THR A 209 4.23 -11.33 -7.27
C THR A 209 3.87 -12.18 -6.06
N ASN A 210 4.38 -13.42 -6.00
CA ASN A 210 4.02 -14.39 -4.98
C ASN A 210 5.25 -14.99 -4.27
N PHE A 211 6.45 -14.91 -4.85
CA PHE A 211 7.65 -15.52 -4.30
C PHE A 211 8.76 -14.50 -4.15
N TYR A 212 9.43 -14.52 -2.98
CA TYR A 212 10.44 -13.55 -2.59
C TYR A 212 11.66 -14.23 -1.96
N GLY A 213 12.81 -13.54 -2.03
CA GLY A 213 14.08 -14.06 -1.50
C GLY A 213 14.52 -15.33 -2.22
N VAL A 214 14.39 -15.35 -3.54
CA VAL A 214 14.68 -16.50 -4.38
C VAL A 214 16.17 -16.55 -4.71
N GLU A 215 16.79 -17.70 -4.51
CA GLU A 215 18.15 -17.99 -4.97
C GLU A 215 18.11 -18.98 -6.12
N LEU A 216 18.88 -18.69 -7.16
CA LEU A 216 18.92 -19.49 -8.38
C LEU A 216 20.08 -20.49 -8.32
N ASN A 217 19.88 -21.64 -8.94
CA ASN A 217 20.92 -22.64 -9.07
C ASN A 217 22.10 -22.06 -9.87
N LYS A 218 23.31 -22.21 -9.33
CA LYS A 218 24.55 -21.62 -9.89
C LYS A 218 24.94 -22.21 -11.25
N THR A 219 24.52 -23.43 -11.56
CA THR A 219 24.87 -24.12 -12.82
C THR A 219 23.93 -23.79 -13.98
N GLU A 220 22.62 -23.70 -13.72
CA GLU A 220 21.63 -23.49 -14.79
C GLU A 220 21.09 -22.05 -14.80
N GLY A 221 21.22 -21.28 -13.72
CA GLY A 221 20.86 -19.86 -13.63
C GLY A 221 19.37 -19.54 -13.78
N ILE A 222 18.54 -20.53 -14.10
CA ILE A 222 17.11 -20.38 -14.41
C ILE A 222 16.21 -21.16 -13.45
N LEU A 223 16.75 -22.20 -12.79
CA LEU A 223 16.01 -23.03 -11.84
C LEU A 223 16.14 -22.46 -10.43
N MET A 224 15.03 -22.39 -9.70
CA MET A 224 15.00 -21.95 -8.30
C MET A 224 15.60 -23.03 -7.40
N ASP A 225 16.59 -22.66 -6.60
CA ASP A 225 17.28 -23.53 -5.64
C ASP A 225 16.76 -23.32 -4.21
N SER A 226 16.46 -22.07 -3.86
CA SER A 226 15.88 -21.72 -2.56
C SER A 226 14.89 -20.56 -2.66
N MET A 227 13.96 -20.49 -1.70
CA MET A 227 13.00 -19.39 -1.55
C MET A 227 12.77 -19.12 -0.07
N GLN A 228 12.65 -17.85 0.30
CA GLN A 228 12.51 -17.42 1.71
C GLN A 228 11.10 -17.02 2.10
N LEU A 229 10.28 -16.54 1.16
CA LEU A 229 8.96 -16.02 1.47
C LEU A 229 7.97 -16.28 0.32
N ALA A 230 6.75 -16.66 0.69
CA ALA A 230 5.61 -16.79 -0.22
C ALA A 230 4.49 -15.83 0.19
N GLN A 231 3.86 -15.16 -0.77
CA GLN A 231 2.77 -14.24 -0.54
C GLN A 231 1.44 -14.84 -1.02
N PHE A 232 0.48 -14.86 -0.11
CA PHE A 232 -0.91 -15.21 -0.34
C PHE A 232 -1.77 -13.95 -0.43
N LYS A 233 -2.76 -13.95 -1.32
CA LYS A 233 -3.68 -12.82 -1.50
C LYS A 233 -5.09 -13.26 -1.13
N LEU A 234 -5.65 -12.61 -0.10
CA LEU A 234 -7.02 -12.77 0.35
C LEU A 234 -7.84 -11.60 -0.18
N PHE A 235 -8.75 -11.81 -1.13
CA PHE A 235 -9.61 -10.74 -1.64
C PHE A 235 -10.84 -10.57 -0.74
N ILE A 236 -11.20 -9.32 -0.45
CA ILE A 236 -12.31 -8.91 0.43
C ILE A 236 -13.11 -7.82 -0.26
#